data_AF-A0A2S6B6P0-F1
#
_entry.id   AF-A0A2S6B6P0-F1
#
_cell.length_a   1.000
_cell.length_b   1.000
_cell.length_c   1.000
_cell.angle_alpha   90.00
_cell.angle_beta   90.00
_cell.angle_gamma   90.00
#
_symmetry.space_group_name_H-M   'P 1'
#
loop_
_entity.id
_entity.type
_entity.pdbx_description
1 polymer ?
#
loop_
_entity_poly.entity_id
_entity_poly.type
_entity_poly.pdbx_seq_one_letter_code
_entity_poly.pdbx_strand_id
1 'polypeptide(L)'
;MRKWMMGLLLQAGVMVAAFAQEQVPSPPAPPETGNLVVEIKPFTSEQELPAKAAEQLKSGGLEWGVRDGKMVFSMVGKQFIDFPLNHMTRYGQQESLSLPAGEYRVTGIGLEMHTSFSVKKVLERGAFFNEDVVVFRIEPGKTTTVSINPIIRKDAIFGSTFYVPTLMASVRNEAGETPPVALNVRGPTSIAWPQYTGPLKFVAK
;
A
#
# COMPACT_ATOMS: atom_id res chain seq x y z
N MET A 1 -80.85 30.68 -50.63
CA MET A 1 -79.41 30.70 -50.98
C MET A 1 -78.63 31.34 -49.83
N ARG A 2 -77.56 30.65 -49.37
CA ARG A 2 -76.33 31.14 -48.70
C ARG A 2 -76.47 32.11 -47.50
N LYS A 3 -76.16 31.63 -46.28
CA LYS A 3 -74.84 31.75 -45.55
C LYS A 3 -74.65 33.17 -44.95
N TRP A 4 -74.34 33.44 -43.69
CA TRP A 4 -73.49 32.76 -42.70
C TRP A 4 -73.74 33.34 -41.28
N MET A 5 -73.69 32.46 -40.26
CA MET A 5 -73.41 32.79 -38.86
C MET A 5 -71.89 32.85 -38.67
N MET A 6 -71.39 33.74 -37.82
CA MET A 6 -70.18 33.48 -37.02
C MET A 6 -70.10 34.47 -35.85
N GLY A 7 -70.43 33.96 -34.66
CA GLY A 7 -70.02 34.56 -33.39
C GLY A 7 -68.58 34.19 -33.09
N LEU A 8 -67.83 35.13 -32.52
CA LEU A 8 -66.48 34.92 -32.02
C LEU A 8 -66.53 34.88 -30.49
N LEU A 9 -66.36 33.67 -29.93
CA LEU A 9 -66.03 33.43 -28.53
C LEU A 9 -64.52 33.18 -28.47
N LEU A 10 -63.75 34.06 -27.82
CA LEU A 10 -62.35 33.80 -27.49
C LEU A 10 -62.30 32.98 -26.20
N GLN A 11 -61.87 31.73 -26.30
CA GLN A 11 -61.49 30.89 -25.16
C GLN A 11 -60.06 31.22 -24.72
N ALA A 12 -59.89 31.47 -23.42
CA ALA A 12 -58.59 31.57 -22.76
C ALA A 12 -57.99 30.15 -22.59
N GLY A 13 -56.87 29.88 -23.25
CA GLY A 13 -56.08 28.68 -23.04
C GLY A 13 -55.07 28.90 -21.90
N VAL A 14 -55.25 28.21 -20.79
CA VAL A 14 -54.22 28.05 -19.75
C VAL A 14 -53.25 26.98 -20.24
N MET A 15 -52.02 27.36 -20.57
CA MET A 15 -50.94 26.40 -20.82
C MET A 15 -50.40 25.88 -19.49
N VAL A 16 -50.57 24.59 -19.23
CA VAL A 16 -49.86 23.88 -18.15
C VAL A 16 -48.47 23.54 -18.67
N ALA A 17 -47.45 24.27 -18.19
CA ALA A 17 -46.06 23.93 -18.46
C ALA A 17 -45.67 22.71 -17.61
N ALA A 18 -45.44 21.57 -18.25
CA ALA A 18 -44.83 20.41 -17.63
C ALA A 18 -43.34 20.68 -17.40
N PHE A 19 -42.94 20.96 -16.16
CA PHE A 19 -41.53 21.00 -15.77
C PHE A 19 -40.99 19.57 -15.75
N ALA A 20 -40.20 19.22 -16.77
CA ALA A 20 -39.30 18.08 -16.68
C ALA A 20 -38.25 18.40 -15.60
N GLN A 21 -38.39 17.79 -14.43
CA GLN A 21 -37.34 17.84 -13.42
C GLN A 21 -36.17 17.00 -13.94
N GLU A 22 -35.09 17.67 -14.35
CA GLU A 22 -33.79 17.03 -14.55
C GLU A 22 -33.42 16.30 -13.26
N GLN A 23 -33.45 14.98 -13.33
CA GLN A 23 -33.08 14.10 -12.23
C GLN A 23 -31.58 14.19 -12.06
N VAL A 24 -31.14 15.10 -11.18
CA VAL A 24 -29.74 15.26 -10.80
C VAL A 24 -29.24 13.89 -10.33
N PRO A 25 -28.18 13.31 -10.95
CA PRO A 25 -27.66 12.03 -10.51
C PRO A 25 -27.26 12.14 -9.04
N SER A 26 -27.82 11.27 -8.20
CA SER A 26 -27.39 11.17 -6.81
C SER A 26 -25.87 10.91 -6.77
N PRO A 27 -25.12 11.58 -5.87
CA PRO A 27 -23.71 11.31 -5.72
C PRO A 27 -23.50 9.81 -5.40
N PRO A 28 -22.43 9.19 -5.93
CA PRO A 28 -22.15 7.79 -5.64
C PRO A 28 -22.07 7.58 -4.13
N ALA A 29 -22.64 6.48 -3.65
CA ALA A 29 -22.58 6.11 -2.24
C ALA A 29 -21.10 6.08 -1.79
N PRO A 30 -20.78 6.51 -0.55
CA PRO A 30 -19.43 6.40 -0.02
C PRO A 30 -18.95 4.96 -0.14
N PRO A 31 -17.69 4.72 -0.57
CA PRO A 31 -17.17 3.37 -0.65
C PRO A 31 -17.24 2.73 0.74
N GLU A 32 -17.80 1.52 0.81
CA GLU A 32 -17.81 0.74 2.04
C GLU A 32 -16.37 0.53 2.52
N THR A 33 -16.14 0.61 3.82
CA THR A 33 -14.79 0.53 4.41
C THR A 33 -14.64 -0.69 5.31
N GLY A 34 -13.43 -1.22 5.38
CA GLY A 34 -13.00 -2.16 6.41
C GLY A 34 -11.80 -1.62 7.18
N ASN A 35 -11.36 -2.37 8.18
CA ASN A 35 -10.23 -2.00 9.04
C ASN A 35 -8.98 -2.81 8.67
N LEU A 36 -7.93 -2.13 8.24
CA LEU A 36 -6.59 -2.72 8.10
C LEU A 36 -5.84 -2.54 9.42
N VAL A 37 -5.29 -3.63 9.96
CA VAL A 37 -4.28 -3.58 11.01
C VAL A 37 -2.94 -3.96 10.41
N VAL A 38 -1.95 -3.10 10.55
CA VAL A 38 -0.56 -3.42 10.23
C VAL A 38 0.15 -3.69 11.53
N GLU A 39 0.49 -4.96 11.76
CA GLU A 39 1.16 -5.43 12.97
C GLU A 39 2.62 -5.72 12.66
N ILE A 40 3.53 -5.02 13.33
CA ILE A 40 4.96 -5.32 13.26
C ILE A 40 5.36 -6.02 14.56
N LYS A 41 5.61 -7.32 14.48
CA LYS A 41 5.98 -8.13 15.66
C LYS A 41 7.34 -7.68 16.22
N PRO A 42 7.65 -7.99 17.49
CA PRO A 42 9.00 -7.87 17.99
C PRO A 42 9.96 -8.62 17.08
N PHE A 43 11.14 -8.05 16.81
CA PHE A 43 12.12 -8.75 15.98
C PHE A 43 12.64 -9.98 16.72
N THR A 44 12.94 -11.02 15.96
CA THR A 44 13.70 -12.18 16.40
C THR A 44 15.07 -12.20 15.72
N SER A 45 16.05 -12.92 16.24
CA SER A 45 17.36 -13.03 15.62
C SER A 45 17.79 -14.48 15.59
N GLU A 46 18.36 -14.92 14.46
CA GLU A 46 18.91 -16.28 14.31
C GLU A 46 20.23 -16.45 15.06
N GLN A 47 20.86 -15.35 15.47
CA GLN A 47 22.16 -15.31 16.15
C GLN A 47 22.13 -14.29 17.29
N GLU A 48 23.05 -14.44 18.24
CA GLU A 48 23.24 -13.43 19.27
C GLU A 48 23.70 -12.11 18.65
N LEU A 49 23.01 -11.02 19.00
CA LEU A 49 23.30 -9.69 18.50
C LEU A 49 24.29 -8.98 19.43
N PRO A 50 25.31 -8.28 18.90
CA PRO A 50 26.10 -7.37 19.70
C PRO A 50 25.20 -6.35 20.39
N ALA A 51 25.50 -6.02 21.65
CA ALA A 51 24.65 -5.15 22.48
C ALA A 51 24.28 -3.83 21.79
N LYS A 52 25.24 -3.21 21.08
CA LYS A 52 25.00 -1.98 20.31
C LYS A 52 23.99 -2.16 19.18
N ALA A 53 24.06 -3.28 18.46
CA ALA A 53 23.12 -3.59 17.38
C ALA A 53 21.71 -3.88 17.92
N ALA A 54 21.64 -4.67 19.01
CA ALA A 54 20.38 -4.95 19.69
C ALA A 54 19.71 -3.65 20.18
N GLU A 55 20.47 -2.74 20.78
CA GLU A 55 19.95 -1.47 21.27
C GLU A 55 19.45 -0.57 20.14
N GLN A 56 20.19 -0.48 19.04
CA GLN A 56 19.76 0.27 17.85
C GLN A 56 18.46 -0.29 17.28
N LEU A 57 18.33 -1.61 17.20
CA LEU A 57 17.15 -2.30 16.66
C LEU A 57 15.90 -2.11 17.53
N LYS A 58 16.01 -1.94 18.86
CA LYS A 58 14.85 -1.64 19.72
C LYS A 58 14.12 -0.36 19.31
N SER A 59 14.86 0.63 18.81
CA SER A 59 14.27 1.87 18.28
C SER A 59 13.82 1.76 16.81
N GLY A 60 14.07 0.62 16.18
CA GLY A 60 13.75 0.36 14.78
C GLY A 60 12.25 0.24 14.51
N GLY A 61 11.91 0.40 13.24
CA GLY A 61 10.57 0.25 12.72
C GLY A 61 10.60 0.10 11.21
N LEU A 62 9.45 -0.12 10.62
CA LEU A 62 9.30 -0.26 9.17
C LEU A 62 8.54 0.94 8.64
N GLU A 63 9.10 1.56 7.59
CA GLU A 63 8.38 2.55 6.79
C GLU A 63 7.47 1.84 5.79
N TRP A 64 6.23 2.30 5.71
CA TRP A 64 5.25 1.76 4.79
C TRP A 64 4.23 2.81 4.34
N GLY A 65 3.51 2.47 3.28
CA GLY A 65 2.46 3.31 2.71
C GLY A 65 1.36 2.48 2.07
N VAL A 66 0.20 3.10 1.88
CA VAL A 66 -0.91 2.51 1.14
C VAL A 66 -1.58 3.57 0.27
N ARG A 67 -1.86 3.22 -0.99
CA ARG A 67 -2.56 4.08 -1.96
C ARG A 67 -3.10 3.22 -3.10
N ASP A 68 -4.35 3.45 -3.51
CA ASP A 68 -4.98 2.83 -4.69
C ASP A 68 -4.84 1.30 -4.75
N GLY A 69 -5.13 0.61 -3.64
CA GLY A 69 -5.00 -0.85 -3.56
C GLY A 69 -3.57 -1.38 -3.52
N LYS A 70 -2.54 -0.51 -3.50
CA LYS A 70 -1.14 -0.91 -3.33
C LYS A 70 -0.65 -0.56 -1.93
N MET A 71 -0.02 -1.53 -1.28
CA MET A 71 0.67 -1.37 -0.02
C MET A 71 2.16 -1.60 -0.23
N VAL A 72 3.03 -0.72 0.27
CA VAL A 72 4.47 -0.78 0.05
C VAL A 72 5.20 -0.78 1.38
N PHE A 73 6.10 -1.75 1.56
CA PHE A 73 7.10 -1.76 2.64
C PHE A 73 8.48 -1.58 2.05
N SER A 74 9.32 -0.76 2.67
CA SER A 74 10.62 -0.43 2.10
C SER A 74 11.79 -0.54 3.08
N MET A 75 12.88 -1.12 2.59
CA MET A 75 14.22 -1.05 3.20
C MET A 75 15.07 0.08 2.60
N VAL A 76 14.59 0.72 1.54
CA VAL A 76 15.22 1.88 0.87
C VAL A 76 14.58 3.17 1.39
N GLY A 77 15.41 4.20 1.60
CA GLY A 77 14.93 5.49 2.10
C GLY A 77 13.93 6.16 1.15
N LYS A 78 12.86 6.73 1.72
CA LYS A 78 11.72 7.31 1.00
C LYS A 78 12.07 8.36 -0.06
N GLN A 79 13.22 9.04 0.04
CA GLN A 79 13.67 10.02 -0.96
C GLN A 79 13.97 9.40 -2.34
N PHE A 80 14.11 8.07 -2.43
CA PHE A 80 14.33 7.35 -3.68
C PHE A 80 13.07 6.69 -4.23
N ILE A 81 11.93 6.89 -3.58
CA ILE A 81 10.68 6.16 -3.84
C ILE A 81 9.59 7.18 -4.18
N ASP A 82 8.93 6.99 -5.32
CA ASP A 82 7.79 7.82 -5.76
C ASP A 82 6.46 7.22 -5.27
N PHE A 83 6.38 7.01 -3.96
CA PHE A 83 5.21 6.45 -3.28
C PHE A 83 5.13 7.03 -1.85
N PRO A 84 3.92 7.37 -1.36
CA PRO A 84 3.76 7.98 -0.05
C PRO A 84 4.00 6.98 1.09
N LEU A 85 5.26 6.84 1.53
CA LEU A 85 5.65 6.10 2.74
C LEU A 85 5.42 6.96 3.98
N ASN A 86 4.16 7.21 4.30
CA ASN A 86 3.75 8.15 5.34
C ASN A 86 3.64 7.51 6.74
N HIS A 87 3.75 6.19 6.84
CA HIS A 87 3.63 5.46 8.08
C HIS A 87 4.99 4.90 8.52
N MET A 88 5.21 4.88 9.83
CA MET A 88 6.33 4.18 10.47
C MET A 88 5.80 3.45 11.69
N THR A 89 5.82 2.12 11.64
CA THR A 89 5.41 1.28 12.78
C THR A 89 6.63 0.60 13.38
N ARG A 90 6.85 0.77 14.69
CA ARG A 90 8.02 0.21 15.40
C ARG A 90 7.85 -1.28 15.64
N TYR A 91 8.96 -1.99 15.88
CA TYR A 91 8.90 -3.39 16.28
C TYR A 91 8.11 -3.57 17.58
N GLY A 92 7.21 -4.56 17.59
CA GLY A 92 6.30 -4.83 18.69
C GLY A 92 5.08 -3.90 18.74
N GLN A 93 4.83 -3.11 17.70
CA GLN A 93 3.69 -2.20 17.62
C GLN A 93 2.76 -2.54 16.45
N GLN A 94 1.58 -1.95 16.49
CA GLN A 94 0.61 -2.04 15.41
C GLN A 94 0.00 -0.67 15.12
N GLU A 95 -0.50 -0.52 13.91
CA GLU A 95 -1.23 0.66 13.46
C GLU A 95 -2.51 0.20 12.73
N SER A 96 -3.60 0.94 12.90
CA SER A 96 -4.90 0.61 12.29
C SER A 96 -5.35 1.74 11.38
N LEU A 97 -5.85 1.39 10.20
CA LEU A 97 -6.39 2.32 9.20
C LEU A 97 -7.76 1.84 8.73
N SER A 98 -8.71 2.77 8.60
CA SER A 98 -9.94 2.52 7.83
C SER A 98 -9.63 2.69 6.35
N LEU A 99 -9.86 1.64 5.56
CA LEU A 99 -9.58 1.62 4.13
C LEU A 99 -10.83 1.23 3.32
N PRO A 100 -10.99 1.73 2.08
CA PRO A 100 -12.03 1.23 1.19
C PRO A 100 -11.93 -0.29 1.03
N ALA A 101 -13.09 -0.95 1.05
CA ALA A 101 -13.19 -2.36 0.72
C ALA A 101 -12.69 -2.61 -0.70
N GLY A 102 -11.97 -3.71 -0.88
CA GLY A 102 -11.30 -3.99 -2.15
C GLY A 102 -10.10 -4.89 -2.00
N GLU A 103 -9.51 -5.23 -3.14
CA GLU A 103 -8.27 -5.98 -3.21
C GLU A 103 -7.07 -5.06 -2.99
N TYR A 104 -6.12 -5.55 -2.20
CA TYR A 104 -4.86 -4.88 -1.92
C TYR A 104 -3.68 -5.80 -2.23
N ARG A 105 -2.58 -5.22 -2.71
CA ARG A 105 -1.36 -5.92 -3.09
C ARG A 105 -0.17 -5.33 -2.36
N VAL A 106 0.61 -6.18 -1.69
CA VAL A 106 1.81 -5.79 -0.97
C VAL A 106 3.01 -5.91 -1.88
N THR A 107 3.77 -4.83 -2.00
CA THR A 107 5.07 -4.78 -2.66
C THR A 107 6.16 -4.53 -1.62
N GLY A 108 7.24 -5.31 -1.69
CA GLY A 108 8.44 -5.08 -0.88
C GLY A 108 9.55 -4.42 -1.70
N ILE A 109 10.22 -3.44 -1.12
CA ILE A 109 11.44 -2.85 -1.69
C ILE A 109 12.61 -3.30 -0.82
N GLY A 110 13.40 -4.23 -1.35
CA GLY A 110 14.53 -4.85 -0.65
C GLY A 110 15.83 -4.08 -0.83
N LEU A 111 16.77 -4.34 0.08
CA LEU A 111 18.11 -3.75 0.06
C LEU A 111 19.14 -4.74 0.61
N GLU A 112 20.09 -5.13 -0.23
CA GLU A 112 21.26 -5.93 0.13
C GLU A 112 22.46 -5.03 0.41
N MET A 113 22.90 -5.02 1.68
CA MET A 113 23.95 -4.11 2.16
C MET A 113 25.36 -4.59 1.81
N HIS A 114 25.53 -5.85 1.39
CA HIS A 114 26.82 -6.43 1.01
C HIS A 114 27.46 -5.86 -0.28
N THR A 115 26.88 -4.84 -0.90
CA THR A 115 27.23 -4.43 -2.27
C THR A 115 28.13 -3.19 -2.38
N SER A 116 27.95 -2.16 -1.54
CA SER A 116 28.82 -0.97 -1.50
C SER A 116 28.64 -0.11 -0.24
N PHE A 117 29.53 0.87 0.00
CA PHE A 117 29.33 1.96 0.96
C PHE A 117 28.79 3.25 0.30
N SER A 118 28.77 3.32 -1.03
CA SER A 118 28.20 4.46 -1.77
C SER A 118 26.71 4.25 -1.97
N VAL A 119 25.88 5.20 -1.54
CA VAL A 119 24.41 5.15 -1.69
C VAL A 119 23.99 4.82 -3.13
N LYS A 120 24.58 5.50 -4.13
CA LYS A 120 24.31 5.24 -5.54
C LYS A 120 24.61 3.78 -5.93
N LYS A 121 25.78 3.26 -5.54
CA LYS A 121 26.18 1.88 -5.87
C LYS A 121 25.35 0.83 -5.12
N VAL A 122 24.95 1.14 -3.87
CA VAL A 122 24.04 0.29 -3.09
C VAL A 122 22.68 0.21 -3.77
N LEU A 123 22.13 1.32 -4.25
CA LEU A 123 20.89 1.30 -5.02
C LEU A 123 21.06 0.48 -6.31
N GLU A 124 22.10 0.78 -7.11
CA GLU A 124 22.33 0.11 -8.39
C GLU A 124 22.54 -1.42 -8.28
N ARG A 125 23.13 -1.89 -7.18
CA ARG A 125 23.54 -3.31 -7.05
C ARG A 125 22.72 -4.09 -6.03
N GLY A 126 22.30 -3.44 -4.95
CA GLY A 126 21.68 -4.08 -3.80
C GLY A 126 20.18 -3.84 -3.68
N ALA A 127 19.62 -2.79 -4.28
CA ALA A 127 18.18 -2.54 -4.21
C ALA A 127 17.40 -3.31 -5.28
N PHE A 128 16.17 -3.69 -4.95
CA PHE A 128 15.26 -4.42 -5.84
C PHE A 128 13.80 -4.31 -5.39
N PHE A 129 12.90 -4.62 -6.32
CA PHE A 129 11.46 -4.63 -6.11
C PHE A 129 10.93 -6.06 -6.15
N ASN A 130 10.10 -6.38 -5.16
CA ASN A 130 9.29 -7.58 -5.08
C ASN A 130 7.82 -7.15 -5.19
N GLU A 131 7.31 -7.04 -6.42
CA GLU A 131 5.96 -6.53 -6.67
C GLU A 131 4.89 -7.58 -6.35
N ASP A 132 3.79 -7.10 -5.76
CA ASP A 132 2.53 -7.83 -5.55
C ASP A 132 2.69 -9.22 -4.93
N VAL A 133 3.65 -9.37 -4.01
CA VAL A 133 4.03 -10.65 -3.39
C VAL A 133 2.99 -11.21 -2.43
N VAL A 134 2.12 -10.35 -1.89
CA VAL A 134 0.98 -10.74 -1.07
C VAL A 134 -0.25 -10.04 -1.61
N VAL A 135 -1.34 -10.79 -1.77
CA VAL A 135 -2.64 -10.26 -2.18
C VAL A 135 -3.64 -10.55 -1.08
N PHE A 136 -4.43 -9.54 -0.71
CA PHE A 136 -5.49 -9.70 0.28
C PHE A 136 -6.68 -8.81 -0.05
N ARG A 137 -7.77 -8.98 0.69
CA ARG A 137 -8.98 -8.21 0.52
C ARG A 137 -9.40 -7.58 1.84
N ILE A 138 -9.69 -6.28 1.80
CA ILE A 138 -10.41 -5.58 2.86
C ILE A 138 -11.90 -5.80 2.60
N GLU A 139 -12.58 -6.41 3.56
CA GLU A 139 -14.03 -6.61 3.50
C GLU A 139 -14.76 -5.52 4.32
N PRO A 140 -15.95 -5.07 3.88
CA PRO A 140 -16.76 -4.09 4.60
C PRO A 140 -17.00 -4.46 6.06
N GLY A 141 -16.70 -3.53 6.97
CA GLY A 141 -16.93 -3.69 8.42
C GLY A 141 -16.05 -4.74 9.11
N LYS A 142 -15.18 -5.44 8.38
CA LYS A 142 -14.30 -6.48 8.94
C LYS A 142 -12.90 -5.96 9.17
N THR A 143 -12.15 -6.69 10.00
CA THR A 143 -10.72 -6.44 10.22
C THR A 143 -9.87 -7.42 9.41
N THR A 144 -8.86 -6.89 8.72
CA THR A 144 -7.79 -7.67 8.09
C THR A 144 -6.47 -7.24 8.71
N THR A 145 -5.65 -8.19 9.16
CA THR A 145 -4.33 -7.93 9.73
C THR A 145 -3.25 -8.31 8.73
N VAL A 146 -2.35 -7.39 8.39
CA VAL A 146 -1.06 -7.67 7.76
C VAL A 146 -0.03 -7.72 8.87
N SER A 147 0.47 -8.92 9.18
CA SER A 147 1.48 -9.15 10.21
C SER A 147 2.84 -9.29 9.57
N ILE A 148 3.82 -8.51 10.04
CA ILE A 148 5.23 -8.62 9.65
C ILE A 148 6.01 -9.18 10.83
N ASN A 149 6.69 -10.30 10.62
CA ASN A 149 7.65 -10.88 11.56
C ASN A 149 9.08 -10.58 11.09
N PRO A 150 9.79 -9.62 11.72
CA PRO A 150 11.16 -9.30 11.37
C PRO A 150 12.12 -10.35 11.94
N ILE A 151 12.88 -11.01 11.07
CA ILE A 151 13.91 -11.97 11.46
C ILE A 151 15.28 -11.38 11.12
N ILE A 152 16.02 -10.96 12.13
CA ILE A 152 17.35 -10.35 11.97
C ILE A 152 18.32 -11.41 11.47
N ARG A 153 18.94 -11.08 10.33
CA ARG A 153 20.02 -11.84 9.72
C ARG A 153 21.27 -11.00 9.62
N LYS A 154 22.40 -11.70 9.58
CA LYS A 154 23.71 -11.11 9.37
C LYS A 154 23.93 -10.90 7.87
N ASP A 155 24.13 -9.66 7.47
CA ASP A 155 24.66 -9.28 6.15
C ASP A 155 26.06 -8.66 6.35
N ALA A 156 26.98 -8.83 5.41
CA ALA A 156 28.36 -8.37 5.61
C ALA A 156 28.99 -7.80 4.33
N ILE A 157 29.71 -6.69 4.47
CA ILE A 157 30.48 -6.07 3.39
C ILE A 157 31.88 -5.70 3.88
N PHE A 158 32.93 -6.14 3.18
CA PHE A 158 34.33 -5.75 3.44
C PHE A 158 34.71 -5.75 4.95
N GLY A 159 34.31 -6.77 5.71
CA GLY A 159 34.59 -6.90 7.15
C GLY A 159 33.66 -6.14 8.10
N SER A 160 32.74 -5.31 7.58
CA SER A 160 31.67 -4.66 8.36
C SER A 160 30.40 -5.52 8.36
N THR A 161 29.79 -5.70 9.53
CA THR A 161 28.57 -6.49 9.71
C THR A 161 27.35 -5.58 9.83
N PHE A 162 26.32 -5.87 9.04
CA PHE A 162 25.01 -5.26 9.06
C PHE A 162 23.99 -6.27 9.60
N TYR A 163 23.08 -5.81 10.45
CA TYR A 163 22.00 -6.61 11.01
C TYR A 163 20.69 -6.15 10.38
N VAL A 164 20.25 -6.87 9.36
CA VAL A 164 19.11 -6.48 8.51
C VAL A 164 17.98 -7.50 8.72
N PRO A 165 16.74 -7.06 8.94
CA PRO A 165 15.62 -7.97 9.06
C PRO A 165 15.23 -8.55 7.71
N THR A 166 14.95 -9.85 7.66
CA THR A 166 14.01 -10.42 6.69
C THR A 166 12.59 -10.12 7.17
N LEU A 167 11.77 -9.54 6.31
CA LEU A 167 10.39 -9.13 6.61
C LEU A 167 9.42 -10.24 6.17
N MET A 168 9.09 -11.15 7.08
CA MET A 168 8.14 -12.24 6.81
C MET A 168 6.71 -11.74 7.00
N ALA A 169 5.97 -11.55 5.91
CA ALA A 169 4.60 -11.07 5.93
C ALA A 169 3.59 -12.22 5.89
N SER A 170 2.57 -12.16 6.74
CA SER A 170 1.35 -12.98 6.65
C SER A 170 0.12 -12.09 6.71
N VAL A 171 -0.99 -12.57 6.17
CA VAL A 171 -2.28 -11.89 6.26
C VAL A 171 -3.24 -12.76 7.04
N ARG A 172 -3.89 -12.18 8.04
CA ARG A 172 -4.92 -12.84 8.85
C ARG A 172 -6.25 -12.13 8.69
N ASN A 173 -7.29 -12.90 8.40
CA ASN A 173 -8.68 -12.48 8.39
C ASN A 173 -9.57 -13.60 8.96
N GLU A 174 -10.90 -13.48 8.82
CA GLU A 174 -11.83 -14.50 9.30
C GLU A 174 -11.66 -15.88 8.65
N ALA A 175 -11.11 -15.94 7.43
CA ALA A 175 -10.85 -17.20 6.73
C ALA A 175 -9.58 -17.92 7.22
N GLY A 176 -8.73 -17.24 8.00
CA GLY A 176 -7.50 -17.80 8.56
C GLY A 176 -6.28 -16.90 8.34
N GLU A 177 -5.09 -17.48 8.50
CA GLU A 177 -3.81 -16.82 8.28
C GLU A 177 -3.08 -17.43 7.10
N THR A 178 -2.53 -16.60 6.21
CA THR A 178 -1.74 -17.06 5.06
C THR A 178 -0.36 -17.53 5.51
N PRO A 179 0.30 -18.44 4.77
CA PRO A 179 1.70 -18.74 4.97
C PRO A 179 2.57 -17.47 4.90
N PRO A 180 3.62 -17.35 5.72
CA PRO A 180 4.52 -16.20 5.67
C PRO A 180 5.32 -16.12 4.36
N VAL A 181 5.44 -14.92 3.79
CA VAL A 181 6.21 -14.62 2.57
C VAL A 181 7.21 -13.51 2.84
N ALA A 182 8.47 -13.68 2.42
CA ALA A 182 9.50 -12.66 2.61
C ALA A 182 9.31 -11.49 1.63
N LEU A 183 9.09 -10.28 2.15
CA LEU A 183 8.89 -9.09 1.31
C LEU A 183 10.20 -8.56 0.70
N ASN A 184 11.32 -8.72 1.40
CA ASN A 184 12.59 -8.06 1.09
C ASN A 184 13.74 -9.05 0.85
N VAL A 185 13.43 -10.28 0.45
CA VAL A 185 14.43 -11.28 0.01
C VAL A 185 14.36 -11.39 -1.50
N ARG A 186 15.51 -11.32 -2.15
CA ARG A 186 15.60 -11.42 -3.61
C ARG A 186 15.24 -12.83 -4.05
N GLY A 187 14.38 -12.93 -5.04
CA GLY A 187 13.95 -14.17 -5.69
C GLY A 187 13.92 -14.05 -7.22
N PRO A 188 13.44 -15.08 -7.92
CA PRO A 188 13.43 -15.11 -9.39
C PRO A 188 12.57 -14.02 -10.04
N THR A 189 11.55 -13.53 -9.33
CA THR A 189 10.64 -12.48 -9.79
C THR A 189 11.07 -11.07 -9.37
N SER A 190 12.18 -10.95 -8.62
CA SER A 190 12.66 -9.65 -8.18
C SER A 190 13.19 -8.83 -9.34
N ILE A 191 12.80 -7.56 -9.39
CA ILE A 191 13.27 -6.62 -10.41
C ILE A 191 14.37 -5.77 -9.78
N ALA A 192 15.59 -5.91 -10.28
CA ALA A 192 16.71 -5.11 -9.79
C ALA A 192 16.51 -3.61 -10.08
N TRP A 193 17.03 -2.76 -9.19
CA TRP A 193 16.77 -1.33 -9.20
C TRP A 193 17.05 -0.62 -10.54
N PRO A 194 18.15 -0.89 -11.26
CA PRO A 194 18.38 -0.29 -12.59
C PRO A 194 17.33 -0.66 -13.63
N GLN A 195 16.79 -1.89 -13.56
CA GLN A 195 15.86 -2.45 -14.53
C GLN A 195 14.40 -2.10 -14.22
N TYR A 196 14.10 -1.63 -13.00
CA TYR A 196 12.75 -1.25 -12.63
C TYR A 196 12.31 0.04 -13.32
N THR A 197 11.22 -0.07 -14.09
CA THR A 197 10.58 1.02 -14.85
C THR A 197 9.19 1.39 -14.32
N GLY A 198 8.75 0.76 -13.23
CA GLY A 198 7.45 1.01 -12.63
C GLY A 198 7.38 2.32 -11.81
N PRO A 199 6.19 2.68 -11.32
CA PRO A 199 5.93 4.00 -10.73
C PRO A 199 6.49 4.18 -9.32
N LEU A 200 7.04 3.15 -8.69
CA LEU A 200 7.54 3.24 -7.32
C LEU A 200 8.94 3.86 -7.23
N LYS A 201 9.71 3.88 -8.32
CA LYS A 201 11.07 4.41 -8.31
C LYS A 201 11.07 5.88 -8.65
N PHE A 202 11.66 6.69 -7.78
CA PHE A 202 11.84 8.10 -8.08
C PHE A 202 12.81 8.28 -9.25
N VAL A 203 12.37 9.05 -10.25
CA VAL A 203 13.19 9.50 -11.38
C VAL A 203 13.16 11.01 -11.36
N ALA A 204 14.33 11.63 -11.18
CA ALA A 204 14.45 13.08 -11.29
C ALA A 204 13.97 13.52 -12.67
N LYS A 205 13.01 14.46 -12.71
CA LYS A 205 12.52 15.09 -13.93
C LYS A 205 13.37 16.31 -14.27
#